data_AF-A0A3A6PJU3-F1
#
_entry.id   AF-A0A3A6PJU3-F1
#
_cell.length_a   1.000
_cell.length_b   1.000
_cell.length_c   1.000
_cell.angle_alpha   90.00
_cell.angle_beta   90.00
_cell.angle_gamma   90.00
#
_symmetry.space_group_name_H-M   'P 1'
#
loop_
_entity.id
_entity.type
_entity.pdbx_description
1 polymer ?
#
loop_
_entity_poly.entity_id
_entity_poly.type
_entity_poly.pdbx_seq_one_letter_code
_entity_poly.pdbx_strand_id
1 'polypeptide(L)'
;MEFIKNYHYIIDKLPFFRVKDVRLVVSVSYYIDYNEYYDEVSYLEIGYILDSTTEIKKHRLLLKFHEVKSLSLSGFGGAFNQIMGFNITDMGDHKWDNEQRYYVHDYENDIMKFYCKSVEVLSIEEL
;
A
#
# COMPACT_ATOMS: atom_id res chain seq x y z
N MET A 1 4.86 -9.40 -7.04
CA MET A 1 4.32 -8.02 -6.93
C MET A 1 4.35 -7.27 -8.26
N GLU A 2 4.59 -7.94 -9.40
CA GLU A 2 4.66 -7.27 -10.73
C GLU A 2 3.35 -6.61 -11.17
N PHE A 3 2.23 -6.92 -10.51
CA PHE A 3 0.94 -6.28 -10.72
C PHE A 3 0.86 -4.84 -10.15
N ILE A 4 1.82 -4.43 -9.32
CA ILE A 4 1.89 -3.06 -8.79
C ILE A 4 2.47 -2.16 -9.88
N LYS A 5 1.72 -1.13 -10.27
CA LYS A 5 2.19 -0.13 -11.23
C LYS A 5 3.44 0.57 -10.67
N ASN A 6 4.43 0.78 -11.53
CA ASN A 6 5.71 1.38 -11.18
C ASN A 6 6.52 0.61 -10.11
N TYR A 7 6.32 -0.71 -9.97
CA TYR A 7 7.10 -1.53 -9.05
C TYR A 7 8.62 -1.43 -9.27
N HIS A 8 9.06 -1.14 -10.50
CA HIS A 8 10.47 -0.91 -10.82
C HIS A 8 11.13 0.17 -9.97
N TYR A 9 10.39 1.21 -9.54
CA TYR A 9 10.90 2.24 -8.63
C TYR A 9 11.49 1.64 -7.35
N ILE A 10 10.85 0.57 -6.82
CA ILE A 10 11.32 -0.11 -5.62
C ILE A 10 12.55 -0.95 -5.94
N ILE A 11 12.46 -1.86 -6.90
CA ILE A 11 13.54 -2.84 -7.16
C ILE A 11 14.82 -2.21 -7.70
N ASP A 12 14.73 -1.08 -8.42
CA ASP A 12 15.90 -0.37 -8.93
C ASP A 12 16.74 0.24 -7.79
N LYS A 13 16.10 0.59 -6.66
CA LYS A 13 16.78 1.11 -5.46
C LYS A 13 17.04 0.04 -4.40
N LEU A 14 16.13 -0.93 -4.28
CA LEU A 14 16.13 -1.99 -3.29
C LEU A 14 15.89 -3.35 -3.97
N PRO A 15 16.92 -3.92 -4.62
CA PRO A 15 16.77 -5.17 -5.39
C PRO A 15 16.30 -6.36 -4.55
N PHE A 16 16.56 -6.32 -3.25
CA PHE A 16 16.19 -7.37 -2.29
C PHE A 16 14.98 -7.02 -1.42
N PHE A 17 14.13 -6.09 -1.88
CA PHE A 17 12.93 -5.66 -1.16
C PHE A 17 12.00 -6.85 -0.85
N ARG A 18 11.54 -6.92 0.41
CA ARG A 18 10.51 -7.84 0.87
C ARG A 18 9.43 -7.05 1.58
N VAL A 19 8.19 -7.51 1.50
CA VAL A 19 7.07 -6.80 2.14
C VAL A 19 7.22 -6.68 3.66
N LYS A 20 7.91 -7.64 4.29
CA LYS A 20 8.26 -7.57 5.72
C LYS A 20 9.26 -6.47 6.09
N ASP A 21 9.91 -5.86 5.10
CA ASP A 21 10.80 -4.72 5.31
C ASP A 21 9.99 -3.41 5.51
N VAL A 22 8.67 -3.43 5.26
CA VAL A 22 7.73 -2.36 5.59
C VAL A 22 7.45 -2.38 7.10
N ARG A 23 7.84 -1.32 7.83
CA ARG A 23 7.76 -1.30 9.30
C ARG A 23 6.83 -0.26 9.92
N LEU A 24 6.69 0.88 9.27
CA LEU A 24 6.02 2.01 9.89
C LEU A 24 5.16 2.72 8.86
N VAL A 25 3.91 2.98 9.21
CA VAL A 25 3.05 3.91 8.47
C VAL A 25 3.32 5.33 8.99
N VAL A 26 3.69 6.24 8.10
CA VAL A 26 4.01 7.64 8.44
C VAL A 26 3.01 8.64 7.89
N SER A 27 2.21 8.24 6.91
CA SER A 27 1.14 9.08 6.38
C SER A 27 0.02 8.22 5.83
N VAL A 28 -1.21 8.67 6.06
CA VAL A 28 -2.43 8.10 5.47
C VAL A 28 -3.25 9.27 4.95
N SER A 29 -3.49 9.29 3.64
CA SER A 29 -4.28 10.32 2.98
C SER A 29 -5.41 9.65 2.21
N TYR A 30 -6.63 9.78 2.72
CA TYR A 30 -7.83 9.35 2.01
C TYR A 30 -8.48 10.57 1.36
N TYR A 31 -8.84 10.45 0.09
CA TYR A 31 -9.51 11.51 -0.64
C TYR A 31 -10.40 10.94 -1.73
N ILE A 32 -11.33 11.78 -2.20
CA ILE A 32 -12.21 11.49 -3.32
C ILE A 32 -11.80 12.41 -4.48
N ASP A 33 -11.62 11.84 -5.66
CA ASP A 33 -11.27 12.57 -6.87
C ASP A 33 -11.76 11.79 -8.11
N TYR A 34 -11.64 12.37 -9.30
CA TYR A 34 -12.07 11.75 -10.54
C TYR A 34 -11.05 10.72 -11.06
N ASN A 35 -11.54 9.60 -11.61
CA ASN A 35 -10.72 8.67 -12.38
C ASN A 35 -10.58 9.11 -13.86
N GLU A 36 -9.92 8.29 -14.68
CA GLU A 36 -9.73 8.55 -16.13
C GLU A 36 -11.05 8.60 -16.93
N TYR A 37 -12.14 8.10 -16.35
CA TYR A 37 -13.49 8.07 -16.93
C TYR A 37 -14.38 9.19 -16.38
N TYR A 38 -13.84 10.09 -15.56
CA TYR A 38 -14.59 11.14 -14.84
C TYR A 38 -15.64 10.63 -13.85
N ASP A 39 -15.46 9.41 -13.34
CA ASP A 39 -16.23 8.94 -12.20
C ASP A 39 -15.56 9.43 -10.90
N GLU A 40 -16.38 9.89 -9.96
CA GLU A 40 -15.91 10.25 -8.62
C GLU A 40 -15.61 8.96 -7.83
N VAL A 41 -14.35 8.76 -7.47
CA VAL A 41 -13.87 7.53 -6.82
C VAL A 41 -12.97 7.83 -5.62
N SER A 42 -12.80 6.81 -4.77
CA SER A 42 -11.99 6.91 -3.55
C SER A 42 -10.54 6.50 -3.80
N TYR A 43 -9.61 7.30 -3.32
CA TYR A 43 -8.18 7.02 -3.34
C TYR A 43 -7.61 6.96 -1.92
N LEU A 44 -6.61 6.12 -1.74
CA LEU A 44 -5.85 6.04 -0.50
C LEU A 44 -4.36 6.08 -0.82
N GLU A 45 -3.66 7.02 -0.22
CA GLU A 45 -2.20 7.08 -0.25
C GLU A 45 -1.64 6.74 1.12
N ILE A 46 -0.70 5.79 1.16
CA ILE A 46 -0.05 5.37 2.39
C ILE A 46 1.45 5.49 2.23
N GLY A 47 2.06 6.27 3.12
CA GLY A 47 3.49 6.41 3.23
C GLY A 47 4.05 5.45 4.26
N TYR A 48 5.10 4.73 3.89
CA TYR A 48 5.76 3.74 4.72
C TYR A 48 7.24 4.07 4.91
N ILE A 49 7.79 3.75 6.09
CA ILE A 49 9.24 3.60 6.26
C ILE A 49 9.61 2.14 6.07
N LEU A 50 10.56 1.94 5.17
CA LEU A 50 11.22 0.67 4.93
C LEU A 50 12.47 0.59 5.83
N ASP A 51 12.53 -0.47 6.62
CA ASP A 51 13.66 -0.80 7.49
C ASP A 51 14.15 -2.19 7.09
N SER A 52 15.01 -2.23 6.06
CA SER A 52 15.60 -3.47 5.60
C SER A 52 16.80 -3.83 6.48
N THR A 53 16.85 -5.07 6.94
CA THR A 53 18.00 -5.61 7.67
C THR A 53 19.27 -5.66 6.82
N THR A 54 19.16 -5.51 5.50
CA THR A 54 20.29 -5.60 4.56
C THR A 54 20.79 -4.24 4.08
N GLU A 55 20.07 -3.16 4.37
CA GLU A 55 20.41 -1.81 3.91
C GLU A 55 20.75 -0.92 5.09
N ILE A 56 21.77 -0.07 4.93
CA ILE A 56 22.20 0.87 5.98
C ILE A 56 21.22 2.03 6.11
N LYS A 57 20.52 2.37 5.02
CA LYS A 57 19.67 3.56 4.93
C LYS A 57 18.18 3.21 4.88
N LYS A 58 17.40 4.02 5.58
CA LYS A 58 15.94 3.92 5.56
C LYS A 58 15.40 4.59 4.31
N HIS A 59 14.28 4.06 3.83
CA HIS A 59 13.61 4.61 2.67
C HIS A 59 12.16 4.94 3.02
N ARG A 60 11.64 6.03 2.46
CA ARG A 60 10.21 6.34 2.48
C ARG A 60 9.58 5.87 1.17
N LEU A 61 8.62 4.96 1.26
CA LEU A 61 7.84 4.45 0.14
C LEU A 61 6.45 5.07 0.18
N LEU A 62 5.95 5.60 -0.93
CA LEU A 62 4.58 6.08 -1.07
C LEU A 62 3.81 5.19 -2.05
N LEU A 63 2.75 4.55 -1.55
CA LEU A 63 1.84 3.73 -2.36
C LEU A 63 0.50 4.44 -2.50
N LYS A 64 -0.06 4.38 -3.72
CA LYS A 64 -1.43 4.79 -4.03
C LYS A 64 -2.28 3.57 -4.33
N PHE A 65 -3.44 3.51 -3.70
CA PHE A 65 -4.48 2.52 -3.92
C PHE A 65 -5.66 3.21 -4.61
N HIS A 66 -6.06 2.67 -5.76
CA HIS A 66 -7.08 3.26 -6.62
C HIS A 66 -8.44 2.58 -6.40
N GLU A 67 -9.50 3.38 -6.39
CA GLU A 67 -10.89 2.95 -6.22
C GLU A 67 -11.10 2.09 -4.97
N VAL A 68 -10.74 2.64 -3.80
CA VAL A 68 -10.76 1.94 -2.52
C VAL A 68 -12.19 1.67 -2.04
N LYS A 69 -12.45 0.45 -1.56
CA LYS A 69 -13.71 0.03 -0.96
C LYS A 69 -13.51 -0.64 0.39
N SER A 70 -14.50 -0.49 1.27
CA SER A 70 -14.52 -1.11 2.61
C SER A 70 -13.29 -0.78 3.46
N LEU A 71 -12.85 0.48 3.43
CA LEU A 71 -11.70 0.94 4.21
C LEU A 71 -11.93 0.79 5.71
N SER A 72 -11.08 0.01 6.35
CA SER A 72 -11.02 -0.13 7.81
C SER A 72 -9.60 0.15 8.26
N LEU A 73 -9.47 1.22 9.05
CA LEU A 73 -8.24 1.64 9.70
C LEU A 73 -8.51 1.75 11.20
N SER A 74 -7.74 1.05 12.00
CA SER A 74 -7.86 1.06 13.46
C SER A 74 -6.47 1.12 14.10
N GLY A 75 -6.36 1.53 15.36
CA GLY A 75 -5.07 1.54 16.06
C GLY A 75 -4.05 2.62 15.63
N PHE A 76 -4.33 3.42 14.60
CA PHE A 76 -3.48 4.55 14.20
C PHE A 76 -3.62 5.76 15.14
N GLY A 77 -2.49 6.33 15.57
CA GLY A 77 -2.43 7.50 16.45
C GLY A 77 -1.38 7.36 17.57
N GLY A 78 -0.69 8.47 17.90
CA GLY A 78 0.42 8.45 18.87
C GLY A 78 1.68 7.76 18.32
N ALA A 79 2.36 6.94 19.13
CA ALA A 79 3.56 6.18 18.73
C ALA A 79 3.25 4.83 18.04
N PHE A 80 1.97 4.49 17.84
CA PHE A 80 1.52 3.14 17.45
C PHE A 80 1.14 3.01 15.97
N ASN A 81 2.02 3.44 15.06
CA ASN A 81 1.80 3.26 13.61
C ASN A 81 2.69 2.15 13.01
N GLN A 82 3.24 1.29 13.87
CA GLN A 82 4.09 0.18 13.46
C GLN A 82 3.23 -0.96 12.91
N ILE A 83 3.61 -1.46 11.74
CA ILE A 83 3.02 -2.67 11.14
C ILE A 83 4.13 -3.69 10.90
N MET A 84 3.81 -4.97 10.97
CA MET A 84 4.77 -6.05 10.66
C MET A 84 4.94 -6.32 9.18
N GLY A 85 4.11 -5.65 8.37
CA GLY A 85 3.99 -5.80 6.94
C GLY A 85 2.53 -5.78 6.55
N PHE A 86 2.27 -5.83 5.25
CA PHE A 86 0.95 -6.03 4.70
C PHE A 86 0.98 -7.14 3.65
N ASN A 87 -0.18 -7.62 3.25
CA ASN A 87 -0.32 -8.52 2.13
C ASN A 87 -1.28 -7.90 1.12
N ILE A 88 -1.03 -8.14 -0.17
CA ILE A 88 -1.93 -7.78 -1.26
C ILE A 88 -2.27 -9.07 -1.99
N THR A 89 -3.51 -9.53 -1.84
CA THR A 89 -4.01 -10.75 -2.48
C THR A 89 -4.80 -10.37 -3.73
N ASP A 90 -4.45 -10.94 -4.89
CA ASP A 90 -5.26 -10.84 -6.10
C ASP A 90 -6.46 -11.79 -5.97
N MET A 91 -7.65 -11.24 -6.02
CA MET A 91 -8.92 -11.94 -5.86
C MET A 91 -9.57 -12.28 -7.22
N GLY A 92 -8.90 -12.04 -8.35
CA GLY A 92 -9.48 -12.18 -9.69
C GLY A 92 -10.00 -13.58 -10.08
N ASP A 93 -9.55 -14.64 -9.42
CA ASP A 93 -10.07 -16.01 -9.61
C ASP A 93 -11.44 -16.20 -8.94
N HIS A 94 -11.76 -15.38 -7.95
CA HIS A 94 -13.12 -15.23 -7.45
C HIS A 94 -13.81 -14.24 -8.39
N LYS A 95 -14.88 -14.66 -9.07
CA LYS A 95 -15.65 -13.86 -10.06
C LYS A 95 -16.27 -12.55 -9.52
N TRP A 96 -15.76 -12.02 -8.42
CA TRP A 96 -16.07 -10.72 -7.88
C TRP A 96 -15.47 -9.64 -8.77
N ASP A 97 -16.27 -8.59 -8.92
CA ASP A 97 -16.08 -7.40 -9.73
C ASP A 97 -14.61 -6.94 -9.82
N ASN A 98 -14.14 -6.64 -11.04
CA ASN A 98 -12.79 -6.13 -11.29
C ASN A 98 -12.48 -4.86 -10.48
N GLU A 99 -13.51 -4.16 -10.01
CA GLU A 99 -13.41 -3.01 -9.11
C GLU A 99 -12.91 -3.35 -7.69
N GLN A 100 -12.87 -4.64 -7.29
CA GLN A 100 -12.38 -5.11 -5.98
C GLN A 100 -11.28 -6.18 -6.13
N ARG A 101 -10.48 -6.05 -7.19
CA ARG A 101 -9.49 -7.06 -7.56
C ARG A 101 -8.48 -7.37 -6.46
N TYR A 102 -8.00 -6.38 -5.71
CA TYR A 102 -6.96 -6.59 -4.72
C TYR A 102 -7.48 -6.38 -3.30
N TYR A 103 -7.26 -7.37 -2.44
CA TYR A 103 -7.49 -7.27 -1.01
C TYR A 103 -6.19 -6.96 -0.28
N VAL A 104 -6.14 -5.82 0.40
CA VAL A 104 -5.00 -5.36 1.19
C VAL A 104 -5.35 -5.54 2.66
N HIS A 105 -4.48 -6.21 3.41
CA HIS A 105 -4.60 -6.38 4.85
C HIS A 105 -3.23 -6.39 5.53
N ASP A 106 -3.15 -5.91 6.77
CA ASP A 106 -1.98 -6.15 7.62
C ASP A 106 -1.93 -7.61 8.11
N TYR A 107 -0.72 -8.09 8.39
CA TYR A 107 -0.50 -9.53 8.62
C TYR A 107 -0.97 -10.03 10.00
N GLU A 108 -0.97 -9.18 11.04
CA GLU A 108 -1.09 -9.66 12.43
C GLU A 108 -2.24 -9.08 13.25
N ASN A 109 -2.70 -7.85 12.97
CA ASN A 109 -3.52 -7.13 13.94
C ASN A 109 -4.82 -6.54 13.39
N ASP A 110 -5.18 -6.82 12.13
CA ASP A 110 -6.36 -6.25 11.45
C ASP A 110 -6.46 -4.71 11.57
N ILE A 111 -5.30 -4.06 11.73
CA ILE A 111 -5.13 -2.60 11.86
C ILE A 111 -5.54 -1.90 10.57
N MET A 112 -5.31 -2.55 9.43
CA MET A 112 -5.57 -1.98 8.10
C MET A 112 -6.11 -3.06 7.19
N LYS A 113 -7.33 -2.89 6.70
CA LYS A 113 -7.90 -3.73 5.63
C LYS A 113 -8.79 -2.96 4.68
N PHE A 114 -8.69 -3.26 3.40
CA PHE A 114 -9.52 -2.67 2.36
C PHE A 114 -9.41 -3.45 1.05
N TYR A 115 -10.31 -3.14 0.11
CA TYR A 115 -10.22 -3.58 -1.28
C TYR A 115 -9.83 -2.40 -2.16
N CYS A 116 -9.13 -2.68 -3.26
CA CYS A 116 -8.84 -1.68 -4.29
C CYS A 116 -8.76 -2.32 -5.68
N LYS A 117 -8.95 -1.50 -6.71
CA LYS A 117 -8.88 -1.93 -8.12
C LYS A 117 -7.45 -2.07 -8.62
N SER A 118 -6.55 -1.18 -8.20
CA SER A 118 -5.13 -1.26 -8.54
C SER A 118 -4.25 -0.56 -7.52
N VAL A 119 -2.95 -0.90 -7.55
CA VAL A 119 -1.93 -0.36 -6.64
C VAL A 119 -0.79 0.21 -7.47
N GLU A 120 -0.25 1.34 -7.02
CA GLU A 120 0.79 2.09 -7.70
C GLU A 120 1.85 2.57 -6.72
N VAL A 121 3.13 2.49 -7.12
CA VAL A 121 4.22 3.20 -6.44
C VAL A 121 4.27 4.63 -6.95
N LEU A 122 4.06 5.60 -6.06
CA LEU A 122 4.19 7.02 -6.39
C LEU A 122 5.64 7.49 -6.26
N SER A 123 6.33 7.08 -5.19
CA SER A 123 7.73 7.43 -4.97
C SER A 123 8.43 6.48 -4.01
N ILE A 124 9.76 6.47 -4.10
CA ILE A 124 10.66 5.92 -3.08
C ILE A 124 11.85 6.86 -2.88
N GLU A 125 12.07 7.28 -1.64
CA GLU A 125 13.05 8.31 -1.28
C GLU A 125 13.98 7.78 -0.17
N GLU A 126 15.27 8.09 -0.27
CA GLU A 126 16.23 7.82 0.81
C GLU A 126 16.05 8.87 1.92
N LEU A 127 16.14 8.46 3.19
CA LEU A 127 16.00 9.32 4.37
C LEU A 127 17.35 9.71 4.98
#